data_AF-A0A6P6FPB4-F1
#
_entry.id   AF-A0A6P6FPB4-F1
#
_cell.length_a   1.000
_cell.length_b   1.000
_cell.length_c   1.000
_cell.angle_alpha   90.00
_cell.angle_beta   90.00
_cell.angle_gamma   90.00
#
_symmetry.space_group_name_H-M   'P 1'
#
loop_
_entity.id
_entity.type
_entity.pdbx_description
1 polymer ?
#
loop_
_entity_poly.entity_id
_entity_poly.type
_entity_poly.pdbx_seq_one_letter_code
_entity_poly.pdbx_strand_id
1 'polypeptide(L)'
;MKLGWDLKTGLQRRLVSWKSSDDPSPGDLTWEIDINNYPESVMFRGSEKYYRGGPWNGLRFSGAPELKPNPLFKFEFVFNEDEVYYTYNLLNNSAKSRIVVNQTNGYTRDRYAWNSVTQSWDVFATVPRDKCDKYALCGAYGNCIIGESPVCQCLEGFKPKGNLMDRSQGCIRNKPFNCQDKDSSGFLKFRSLKLPETAYSWVNESLNLKECKAKCWSNCSCTAYANSDIRGGGSGCVMWFGDLIDIREFQAGGQDLYVRMHASELGSKMKRTVWIAVLVLLVTVVVCGVFLVAHYIRRRKTL
;
A
#
# COMPACT_ATOMS: atom_id res chain seq x y z
N MET A 1 -23.74 11.94 -2.06
CA MET A 1 -22.96 13.19 -2.18
C MET A 1 -21.64 12.88 -2.86
N LYS A 2 -21.13 13.79 -3.69
CA LYS A 2 -19.80 13.63 -4.32
C LYS A 2 -18.74 14.30 -3.44
N LEU A 3 -17.67 13.58 -3.11
CA LEU A 3 -16.44 14.11 -2.49
C LEU A 3 -15.34 14.13 -3.56
N GLY A 4 -14.87 15.31 -3.94
CA GLY A 4 -13.89 15.49 -5.00
C GLY A 4 -14.23 16.67 -5.90
N TRP A 5 -13.81 16.62 -7.15
CA TRP A 5 -13.78 17.75 -8.06
C TRP A 5 -14.81 17.65 -9.18
N ASP A 6 -15.40 18.79 -9.50
CA ASP A 6 -15.98 19.06 -10.81
C ASP A 6 -14.94 19.84 -11.61
N LEU A 7 -14.35 19.20 -12.62
CA LEU A 7 -13.21 19.75 -13.36
C LEU A 7 -13.64 20.86 -14.33
N LYS A 8 -14.90 20.84 -14.79
CA LYS A 8 -15.46 21.88 -15.66
C LYS A 8 -15.63 23.21 -14.95
N THR A 9 -16.07 23.17 -13.69
CA THR A 9 -16.34 24.36 -12.88
C THR A 9 -15.19 24.74 -11.95
N GLY A 10 -14.25 23.83 -11.72
CA GLY A 10 -13.19 23.98 -10.71
C GLY A 10 -13.69 23.82 -9.27
N LEU A 11 -14.92 23.34 -9.04
CA LEU A 11 -15.49 23.19 -7.71
C LEU A 11 -14.92 21.95 -7.00
N GLN A 12 -14.18 22.18 -5.92
CA GLN A 12 -13.76 21.14 -4.97
C GLN A 12 -14.80 20.94 -3.87
N ARG A 13 -15.32 19.71 -3.76
CA ARG A 13 -16.21 19.25 -2.68
C ARG A 13 -15.39 18.44 -1.69
N ARG A 14 -15.14 19.01 -0.51
CA ARG A 14 -14.36 18.39 0.58
C ARG A 14 -15.12 18.41 1.89
N LEU A 15 -14.71 17.59 2.85
CA LEU A 15 -15.18 17.71 4.23
C LEU A 15 -14.18 18.51 5.05
N VAL A 16 -14.68 19.40 5.89
CA VAL A 16 -13.90 20.16 6.87
C VAL A 16 -14.48 19.85 8.23
N SER A 17 -13.62 19.56 9.22
CA SER A 17 -14.08 19.30 10.57
C SER A 17 -14.66 20.55 11.20
N TRP A 18 -15.52 20.36 12.20
CA TRP A 18 -15.83 21.42 13.14
C TRP A 18 -14.60 21.76 13.98
N LYS A 19 -14.56 22.97 14.52
CA LYS A 19 -13.49 23.41 15.40
C LYS A 19 -13.53 22.68 16.74
N SER A 20 -14.72 22.43 17.27
CA SER A 20 -14.94 21.57 18.44
C SER A 20 -16.34 20.93 18.38
N SER A 21 -16.74 20.17 19.42
CA SER A 21 -18.10 19.62 19.50
C SER A 21 -19.19 20.69 19.55
N ASP A 22 -18.85 21.87 20.09
CA ASP A 22 -19.79 22.94 20.39
C ASP A 22 -19.60 24.16 19.47
N ASP A 23 -18.54 24.16 18.66
CA ASP A 23 -18.21 25.21 17.68
C ASP A 23 -18.18 24.63 16.25
N PRO A 24 -19.25 24.83 15.46
CA PRO A 24 -19.34 24.30 14.09
C PRO A 24 -18.54 25.10 13.05
N SER A 25 -17.78 26.11 13.47
CA SER A 25 -16.89 26.83 12.56
C SER A 25 -15.82 25.89 11.97
N PRO A 26 -15.24 26.21 10.80
CA PRO A 26 -14.22 25.38 10.18
C PRO A 26 -13.01 25.15 11.09
N GLY A 27 -12.66 23.88 11.29
CA GLY A 27 -11.43 23.45 11.93
C GLY A 27 -10.26 23.28 10.96
N ASP A 28 -9.18 22.69 11.46
CA ASP A 28 -7.91 22.47 10.76
C ASP A 28 -7.87 21.14 10.00
N LEU A 29 -8.76 20.19 10.28
CA LEU A 29 -8.78 18.88 9.61
C LEU A 29 -9.67 18.90 8.38
N THR A 30 -9.11 18.56 7.23
CA THR A 30 -9.87 18.39 5.99
C THR A 30 -9.74 16.97 5.46
N TRP A 31 -10.76 16.50 4.74
CA TRP A 31 -10.69 15.28 3.92
C TRP A 31 -11.13 15.61 2.50
N GLU A 32 -10.25 15.33 1.54
CA GLU A 32 -10.44 15.69 0.14
C GLU A 32 -9.81 14.66 -0.81
N ILE A 33 -10.09 14.83 -2.10
CA ILE A 33 -9.41 14.11 -3.18
C ILE A 33 -8.33 15.04 -3.74
N ASP A 34 -7.08 14.64 -3.61
CA ASP A 34 -5.90 15.30 -4.18
C ASP A 34 -5.73 14.83 -5.63
N ILE A 35 -5.80 15.75 -6.61
CA ILE A 35 -5.90 15.46 -8.05
C ILE A 35 -4.55 15.57 -8.78
N ASN A 36 -3.48 15.03 -8.19
CA ASN A 36 -2.24 14.77 -8.92
C ASN A 36 -2.50 13.83 -10.12
N ASN A 37 -1.45 13.47 -10.88
CA ASN A 37 -1.56 12.58 -12.05
C ASN A 37 -2.26 11.24 -11.77
N TYR A 38 -2.30 10.80 -10.51
CA TYR A 38 -3.09 9.67 -10.06
C TYR A 38 -3.84 10.07 -8.78
N PRO A 39 -5.14 10.40 -8.85
CA PRO A 39 -5.85 11.00 -7.72
C PRO A 39 -5.85 10.15 -6.45
N GLU A 40 -5.70 10.80 -5.30
CA GLU A 40 -5.58 10.15 -4.00
C GLU A 40 -6.61 10.69 -3.00
N SER A 41 -7.10 9.82 -2.11
CA SER A 41 -7.84 10.27 -0.92
C SER A 41 -6.85 10.75 0.14
N VAL A 42 -6.98 11.99 0.63
CA VAL A 42 -6.01 12.60 1.56
C VAL A 42 -6.74 13.36 2.67
N MET A 43 -6.21 13.27 3.89
CA MET A 43 -6.58 14.17 4.98
C MET A 43 -5.41 15.10 5.30
N PHE A 44 -5.72 16.39 5.41
CA PHE A 44 -4.76 17.42 5.78
C PHE A 44 -5.06 17.96 7.18
N ARG A 45 -4.00 18.33 7.89
CA ARG A 45 -4.06 19.15 9.10
C ARG A 45 -3.43 20.50 8.77
N GLY A 46 -4.26 21.54 8.61
CA GLY A 46 -3.84 22.78 7.98
C GLY A 46 -3.37 22.50 6.56
N SER A 47 -2.11 22.81 6.25
CA SER A 47 -1.47 22.54 4.96
C SER A 47 -0.69 21.23 4.90
N GLU A 48 -0.54 20.51 6.02
CA GLU A 48 0.28 19.30 6.09
C GLU A 48 -0.54 18.03 5.84
N LYS A 49 -0.04 17.14 4.97
CA LYS A 49 -0.62 15.80 4.79
C LYS A 49 -0.51 15.03 6.11
N TYR A 50 -1.65 14.65 6.68
CA TYR A 50 -1.74 13.93 7.94
C TYR A 50 -1.97 12.42 7.73
N TYR A 51 -2.87 12.08 6.81
CA TYR A 51 -3.19 10.71 6.41
C TYR A 51 -3.41 10.64 4.91
N ARG A 52 -2.95 9.54 4.30
CA ARG A 52 -3.17 9.25 2.87
C ARG A 52 -3.94 7.95 2.72
N GLY A 53 -5.13 8.00 2.16
CA GLY A 53 -5.89 6.83 1.72
C GLY A 53 -5.33 6.21 0.44
N GLY A 54 -4.53 6.95 -0.32
CA GLY A 54 -3.84 6.50 -1.54
C GLY A 54 -4.75 6.49 -2.77
N PRO A 55 -4.23 6.05 -3.93
CA PRO A 55 -4.99 6.06 -5.16
C PRO A 55 -6.06 4.97 -5.21
N TRP A 56 -7.06 5.17 -6.07
CA TRP A 56 -8.10 4.17 -6.35
C TRP A 56 -7.60 3.08 -7.28
N ASN A 57 -7.63 1.82 -6.84
CA ASN A 57 -7.08 0.68 -7.59
C ASN A 57 -8.10 -0.13 -8.39
N GLY A 58 -9.23 0.48 -8.76
CA GLY A 58 -10.35 -0.18 -9.43
C GLY A 58 -11.36 -0.85 -8.48
N LEU A 59 -10.93 -1.21 -7.26
CA LEU A 59 -11.81 -1.80 -6.24
C LEU A 59 -11.98 -0.93 -5.00
N ARG A 60 -10.93 -0.20 -4.60
CA ARG A 60 -10.87 0.60 -3.36
C ARG A 60 -9.67 1.53 -3.40
N PHE A 61 -9.57 2.45 -2.43
CA PHE A 61 -8.33 3.17 -2.20
C PHE A 61 -7.24 2.23 -1.67
N SER A 62 -6.00 2.38 -2.14
CA SER A 62 -4.89 1.45 -1.82
C SER A 62 -4.58 1.35 -0.32
N GLY A 63 -4.84 2.42 0.43
CA GLY A 63 -4.70 2.52 1.87
C GLY A 63 -5.94 2.10 2.66
N ALA A 64 -7.02 1.65 2.02
CA ALA A 64 -8.27 1.23 2.65
C ALA A 64 -8.65 -0.23 2.31
N PRO A 65 -7.82 -1.24 2.61
CA PRO A 65 -8.13 -2.66 2.37
C PRO A 65 -9.43 -3.17 2.99
N GLU A 66 -9.92 -2.52 4.06
CA GLU A 66 -11.20 -2.80 4.72
C GLU A 66 -12.41 -2.36 3.90
N LEU A 67 -12.23 -1.43 2.95
CA LEU A 67 -13.30 -0.97 2.07
C LEU A 67 -13.63 -2.08 1.06
N LYS A 68 -14.58 -2.94 1.43
CA LYS A 68 -15.03 -4.11 0.67
C LYS A 68 -16.54 -4.03 0.44
N PRO A 69 -17.08 -4.76 -0.56
CA PRO A 69 -18.52 -4.96 -0.68
C PRO A 69 -19.10 -5.39 0.66
N ASN A 70 -20.14 -4.69 1.10
CA ASN A 70 -20.76 -4.87 2.41
C ASN A 70 -22.26 -4.61 2.30
N PRO A 71 -23.08 -5.12 3.24
CA PRO A 71 -24.54 -5.00 3.16
C PRO A 71 -25.07 -3.59 3.47
N LEU A 72 -24.23 -2.65 3.92
CA LEU A 72 -24.68 -1.31 4.31
C LEU A 72 -24.67 -0.34 3.11
N PHE A 73 -23.59 -0.30 2.33
CA PHE A 73 -23.44 0.66 1.25
C PHE A 73 -22.61 0.10 0.07
N LYS A 74 -22.97 0.53 -1.13
CA LYS A 74 -22.10 0.49 -2.32
C LYS A 74 -21.31 1.79 -2.40
N PHE A 75 -20.11 1.73 -2.95
CA PHE A 75 -19.22 2.87 -3.12
C PHE A 75 -18.56 2.79 -4.49
N GLU A 76 -18.21 3.96 -5.01
CA GLU A 76 -17.59 4.11 -6.32
C GLU A 76 -16.64 5.29 -6.32
N PHE A 77 -15.70 5.23 -7.25
CA PHE A 77 -14.79 6.32 -7.56
C PHE A 77 -14.88 6.59 -9.06
N VAL A 78 -15.16 7.84 -9.40
CA VAL A 78 -15.20 8.31 -10.78
C VAL A 78 -13.96 9.15 -11.02
N PHE A 79 -13.23 8.83 -12.09
CA PHE A 79 -12.06 9.57 -12.54
C PHE A 79 -12.12 9.65 -14.07
N ASN A 80 -12.49 10.80 -14.59
CA ASN A 80 -12.55 11.09 -16.02
C ASN A 80 -12.26 12.58 -16.28
N GLU A 81 -12.42 13.02 -17.52
CA GLU A 81 -12.14 14.40 -17.96
C GLU A 81 -13.10 15.44 -17.38
N ASP A 82 -14.27 15.03 -16.89
CA ASP A 82 -15.31 15.93 -16.41
C ASP A 82 -15.28 16.08 -14.88
N GLU A 83 -15.10 14.97 -14.15
CA GLU A 83 -15.19 14.95 -12.69
C GLU A 83 -14.29 13.87 -12.08
N VAL A 84 -13.82 14.14 -10.85
CA VAL A 84 -13.01 13.20 -10.04
C VAL A 84 -13.59 13.12 -8.65
N TYR A 85 -14.30 12.05 -8.30
CA TYR A 85 -14.94 11.99 -6.99
C TYR A 85 -15.15 10.58 -6.44
N TYR A 86 -15.20 10.50 -5.12
CA TYR A 86 -15.73 9.38 -4.36
C TYR A 86 -17.19 9.63 -4.01
N THR A 87 -18.02 8.58 -4.09
CA THR A 87 -19.38 8.60 -3.55
C THR A 87 -19.76 7.24 -2.99
N TYR A 88 -20.81 7.21 -2.17
CA TYR A 88 -21.44 5.99 -1.72
C TYR A 88 -22.96 6.13 -1.71
N ASN A 89 -23.64 5.01 -1.89
CA ASN A 89 -25.09 4.89 -1.82
C ASN A 89 -25.45 3.76 -0.87
N LEU A 90 -26.43 3.99 -0.01
CA LEU A 90 -26.93 2.95 0.89
C LEU A 90 -27.67 1.89 0.10
N LEU A 91 -27.53 0.62 0.50
CA LEU A 91 -28.22 -0.47 -0.18
C LEU A 91 -29.68 -0.59 0.25
N ASN A 92 -30.01 -0.13 1.45
CA ASN A 92 -31.36 -0.06 1.99
C ASN A 92 -31.71 1.41 2.30
N ASN A 93 -32.85 1.88 1.79
CA ASN A 93 -33.31 3.26 1.98
C ASN A 93 -33.61 3.62 3.44
N SER A 94 -33.94 2.62 4.28
CA SER A 94 -34.17 2.83 5.71
C SER A 94 -32.89 2.85 6.52
N ALA A 95 -31.77 2.37 5.97
CA ALA A 95 -30.48 2.44 6.65
C ALA A 95 -30.01 3.90 6.72
N LYS A 96 -29.20 4.22 7.73
CA LYS A 96 -28.54 5.53 7.84
C LYS A 96 -27.06 5.32 8.07
N SER A 97 -26.24 6.02 7.29
CA SER A 97 -24.78 6.05 7.47
C SER A 97 -24.25 7.42 7.06
N ARG A 98 -23.27 7.91 7.81
CA ARG A 98 -22.60 9.18 7.56
C ARG A 98 -21.10 9.05 7.75
N ILE A 99 -20.34 9.91 7.08
CA ILE A 99 -18.91 10.10 7.34
C ILE A 99 -18.74 11.46 8.02
N VAL A 100 -17.94 11.51 9.08
CA VAL A 100 -17.63 12.72 9.84
C VAL A 100 -16.12 12.82 9.99
N VAL A 101 -15.58 14.01 9.79
CA VAL A 101 -14.19 14.36 10.13
C VAL A 101 -14.17 15.09 11.46
N ASN A 102 -13.33 14.66 12.38
CA ASN A 102 -13.29 15.16 13.75
C ASN A 102 -11.84 15.44 14.17
N GLN A 103 -11.53 16.70 14.51
CA GLN A 103 -10.19 17.08 14.94
C GLN A 103 -9.97 16.96 16.46
N THR A 104 -11.01 17.04 17.28
CA THR A 104 -10.88 16.97 18.75
C THR A 104 -10.70 15.54 19.25
N ASN A 105 -11.22 14.56 18.52
CA ASN A 105 -11.06 13.14 18.83
C ASN A 105 -9.84 12.52 18.13
N GLY A 106 -8.67 13.16 18.23
CA GLY A 106 -7.43 12.60 17.69
C GLY A 106 -7.28 12.67 16.16
N TYR A 107 -7.91 13.65 15.51
CA TYR A 107 -7.85 13.88 14.06
C TYR A 107 -8.33 12.72 13.19
N THR A 108 -9.54 12.23 13.46
CA THR A 108 -10.11 11.06 12.79
C THR A 108 -11.07 11.42 11.66
N ARG A 109 -11.26 10.46 10.76
CA ARG A 109 -12.41 10.38 9.86
C ARG A 109 -13.15 9.07 10.15
N ASP A 110 -14.35 9.23 10.68
CA ASP A 110 -15.20 8.13 11.13
C ASP A 110 -16.39 7.95 10.19
N ARG A 111 -16.64 6.71 9.79
CA ARG A 111 -17.93 6.31 9.21
C ARG A 111 -18.79 5.76 10.33
N TYR A 112 -19.98 6.31 10.48
CA TYR A 112 -20.99 5.82 11.40
C TYR A 112 -22.10 5.06 10.67
N ALA A 113 -22.66 4.06 11.34
CA ALA A 113 -23.89 3.38 10.96
C ALA A 113 -24.92 3.57 12.08
N TRP A 114 -26.17 3.85 11.73
CA TRP A 114 -27.23 3.99 12.72
C TRP A 114 -27.71 2.62 13.18
N ASN A 115 -27.70 2.40 14.48
CA ASN A 115 -28.23 1.21 15.11
C ASN A 115 -29.67 1.48 15.58
N SER A 116 -30.64 0.85 14.91
CA SER A 116 -32.06 1.03 15.23
C SER A 116 -32.48 0.41 16.56
N VAL A 117 -31.70 -0.53 17.11
CA VAL A 117 -32.01 -1.19 18.38
C VAL A 117 -31.61 -0.29 19.55
N THR A 118 -30.39 0.22 19.53
CA THR A 118 -29.85 1.09 20.60
C THR A 118 -30.16 2.57 20.39
N GLN A 119 -30.70 2.95 19.23
CA GLN A 119 -30.94 4.34 18.83
C GLN A 119 -29.66 5.19 18.89
N SER A 120 -28.53 4.60 18.51
CA SER A 120 -27.20 5.23 18.56
C SER A 120 -26.47 5.17 17.22
N TRP A 121 -25.44 6.02 17.08
CA TRP A 121 -24.48 5.95 15.99
C TRP A 121 -23.30 5.07 16.40
N ASP A 122 -23.13 3.94 15.74
CA ASP A 122 -22.02 3.03 15.98
C ASP A 122 -20.90 3.32 14.96
N VAL A 123 -19.65 3.30 15.42
CA VAL A 123 -18.48 3.49 14.55
C VAL A 123 -18.30 2.23 13.69
N PHE A 124 -18.51 2.39 12.38
CA PHE A 124 -18.33 1.32 11.40
C PHE A 124 -16.87 1.20 10.94
N ALA A 125 -16.20 2.34 10.73
CA ALA A 125 -14.80 2.38 10.34
C ALA A 125 -14.19 3.72 10.77
N THR A 126 -12.89 3.70 11.10
CA THR A 126 -12.13 4.89 11.50
C THR A 126 -10.77 4.91 10.79
N VAL A 127 -10.30 6.10 10.42
CA VAL A 127 -8.93 6.34 9.96
C VAL A 127 -8.40 7.61 10.62
N PRO A 128 -7.09 7.70 10.94
CA PRO A 128 -6.06 6.64 10.89
C PRO A 128 -6.39 5.43 11.78
N ARG A 129 -6.02 4.21 11.36
CA ARG A 129 -6.30 2.97 12.13
C ARG A 129 -5.21 2.66 13.14
N ASP A 130 -3.98 3.00 12.80
CA ASP A 130 -2.79 2.72 13.57
C ASP A 130 -1.68 3.72 13.21
N LYS A 131 -0.52 3.60 13.87
CA LYS A 131 0.64 4.46 13.60
C LYS A 131 1.12 4.42 12.15
N CYS A 132 0.96 3.32 11.42
CA CYS A 132 1.40 3.19 10.03
C CYS A 132 0.51 3.96 9.03
N ASP A 133 -0.63 4.49 9.48
CA ASP A 133 -1.45 5.39 8.68
C ASP A 133 -1.01 6.85 8.78
N LYS A 134 -0.11 7.19 9.72
CA LYS A 134 0.52 8.50 9.75
C LYS A 134 1.34 8.70 8.48
N TYR A 135 1.05 9.79 7.76
CA TYR A 135 1.71 10.10 6.51
C TYR A 135 3.25 10.12 6.65
N ALA A 136 3.91 9.42 5.73
CA ALA A 136 5.36 9.39 5.57
C ALA A 136 6.16 8.96 6.82
N LEU A 137 5.56 8.19 7.73
CA LEU A 137 6.18 7.79 9.01
C LEU A 137 7.58 7.18 8.85
N CYS A 138 7.79 6.37 7.80
CA CYS A 138 9.05 5.63 7.58
C CYS A 138 9.99 6.27 6.55
N GLY A 139 9.67 7.47 6.05
CA GLY A 139 10.46 8.15 5.03
C GLY A 139 10.53 7.41 3.68
N ALA A 140 11.47 7.83 2.83
CA ALA A 140 11.68 7.27 1.50
C ALA A 140 12.14 5.81 1.55
N TYR A 141 11.55 4.94 0.74
CA TYR A 141 11.82 3.49 0.65
C TYR A 141 11.72 2.72 1.99
N GLY A 142 11.11 3.35 3.01
CA GLY A 142 10.74 2.72 4.26
C GLY A 142 9.33 2.14 4.15
N ASN A 143 9.18 0.91 4.61
CA ASN A 143 7.92 0.17 4.71
C ASN A 143 7.47 0.14 6.17
N CYS A 144 6.25 0.58 6.44
CA CYS A 144 5.65 0.46 7.76
C CYS A 144 4.95 -0.90 7.92
N ILE A 145 5.44 -1.73 8.85
CA ILE A 145 4.88 -3.05 9.14
C ILE A 145 4.35 -3.05 10.57
N ILE A 146 3.03 -3.12 10.71
CA ILE A 146 2.40 -3.12 12.03
C ILE A 146 2.72 -4.43 12.77
N GLY A 147 3.08 -4.33 14.05
CA GLY A 147 3.47 -5.46 14.90
C GLY A 147 4.98 -5.74 14.94
N GLU A 148 5.76 -5.18 14.01
CA GLU A 148 7.21 -5.33 14.00
C GLU A 148 7.93 -4.31 14.90
N SER A 149 9.13 -4.68 15.35
CA SER A 149 10.03 -3.82 16.14
C SER A 149 11.45 -3.85 15.55
N PRO A 150 11.90 -2.76 14.88
CA PRO A 150 11.20 -1.50 14.67
C PRO A 150 10.09 -1.62 13.60
N VAL A 151 9.08 -0.75 13.74
CA VAL A 151 7.89 -0.68 12.87
C VAL A 151 8.26 -0.32 11.44
N CYS A 152 9.20 0.61 11.30
CA CYS A 152 9.72 1.01 10.01
C CYS A 152 10.88 0.09 9.62
N GLN A 153 10.78 -0.52 8.46
CA GLN A 153 11.82 -1.36 7.88
C GLN A 153 12.15 -0.89 6.47
N CYS A 154 13.41 -0.97 6.08
CA CYS A 154 13.75 -0.69 4.68
C CYS A 154 13.19 -1.80 3.79
N LEU A 155 12.72 -1.42 2.60
CA LEU A 155 12.44 -2.40 1.56
C LEU A 155 13.68 -3.27 1.30
N GLU A 156 13.47 -4.53 0.92
CA GLU A 156 14.55 -5.44 0.55
C GLU A 156 15.45 -4.80 -0.54
N GLY A 157 16.77 -4.83 -0.34
CA GLY A 157 17.75 -4.16 -1.20
C GLY A 157 18.01 -2.68 -0.86
N PHE A 158 17.48 -2.18 0.27
CA PHE A 158 17.75 -0.87 0.82
C PHE A 158 18.30 -0.97 2.25
N LYS A 159 19.03 0.06 2.68
CA LYS A 159 19.58 0.22 4.04
C LYS A 159 19.21 1.58 4.63
N PRO A 160 19.15 1.73 5.97
CA PRO A 160 18.85 3.02 6.60
C PRO A 160 19.84 4.11 6.16
N LYS A 161 19.35 5.34 5.94
CA LYS A 161 20.19 6.49 5.58
C LYS A 161 21.02 6.99 6.77
N GLY A 162 20.53 6.79 7.99
CA GLY A 162 21.13 7.27 9.24
C GLY A 162 21.18 6.19 10.32
N ASN A 163 20.84 6.59 11.55
CA ASN A 163 20.89 5.70 12.70
C ASN A 163 19.88 4.54 12.55
N LEU A 164 20.31 3.32 12.91
CA LEU A 164 19.46 2.12 12.93
C LEU A 164 18.19 2.29 13.77
N MET A 165 18.25 3.13 14.81
CA MET A 165 17.14 3.40 15.74
C MET A 165 16.16 4.46 15.23
N ASP A 166 16.64 5.46 14.48
CA ASP A 166 15.79 6.51 13.89
C ASP A 166 15.62 6.27 12.39
N ARG A 167 14.56 5.53 12.05
CA ARG A 167 14.22 5.18 10.67
C ARG A 167 13.28 6.19 10.00
N SER A 168 13.01 7.33 10.64
CA SER A 168 12.20 8.41 10.03
C SER A 168 12.89 9.06 8.82
N GLN A 169 14.23 9.00 8.77
CA GLN A 169 15.04 9.52 7.66
C GLN A 169 14.95 8.69 6.37
N GLY A 170 14.24 7.56 6.41
CA GLY A 170 14.10 6.65 5.28
C GLY A 170 15.36 5.82 5.00
N CYS A 171 15.38 5.27 3.79
CA CYS A 171 16.33 4.27 3.35
C CYS A 171 16.93 4.65 2.00
N ILE A 172 18.15 4.16 1.76
CA ILE A 172 18.87 4.34 0.50
C ILE A 172 19.18 2.97 -0.10
N ARG A 173 19.35 2.94 -1.43
CA ARG A 173 19.67 1.71 -2.15
C ARG A 173 20.99 1.12 -1.65
N ASN A 174 21.05 -0.20 -1.53
CA ASN A 174 22.29 -0.90 -1.20
C ASN A 174 23.33 -0.76 -2.33
N LYS A 175 22.86 -0.89 -3.57
CA LYS A 175 23.69 -0.80 -4.77
C LYS A 175 23.06 0.15 -5.79
N PRO A 176 23.84 1.07 -6.38
CA PRO A 176 23.40 1.81 -7.55
C PRO A 176 23.32 0.87 -8.76
N PHE A 177 22.61 1.28 -9.80
CA PHE A 177 22.59 0.61 -11.10
C PHE A 177 22.78 1.66 -12.21
N ASN A 178 23.30 1.22 -13.36
CA ASN A 178 23.50 2.10 -14.50
C ASN A 178 22.37 1.90 -15.51
N CYS A 179 21.47 2.86 -15.64
CA CYS A 179 20.35 2.74 -16.58
C CYS A 179 20.77 2.44 -18.04
N GLN A 180 21.95 2.90 -18.47
CA GLN A 180 22.44 2.67 -19.83
C GLN A 180 22.87 1.21 -20.06
N ASP A 181 23.26 0.53 -18.99
CA ASP A 181 23.57 -0.89 -19.03
C ASP A 181 22.29 -1.69 -18.74
N LYS A 182 21.77 -2.33 -19.78
CA LYS A 182 20.55 -3.13 -19.72
C LYS A 182 20.68 -4.27 -18.71
N ASP A 183 21.86 -4.84 -18.51
CA ASP A 183 22.01 -5.99 -17.61
C ASP A 183 22.25 -5.57 -16.15
N SER A 184 22.39 -4.28 -15.88
CA SER A 184 22.69 -3.77 -14.53
C SER A 184 21.47 -3.63 -13.61
N SER A 185 20.25 -3.66 -14.16
CA SER A 185 19.03 -3.39 -13.39
C SER A 185 17.93 -4.44 -13.61
N GLY A 186 16.97 -4.49 -12.70
CA GLY A 186 15.67 -5.09 -12.97
C GLY A 186 14.69 -4.86 -11.86
N PHE A 187 13.62 -5.65 -11.78
CA PHE A 187 12.48 -5.30 -10.93
C PHE A 187 12.22 -6.35 -9.85
N LEU A 188 12.24 -5.90 -8.59
CA LEU A 188 11.86 -6.72 -7.45
C LEU A 188 10.40 -6.48 -7.11
N LYS A 189 9.65 -7.58 -6.96
CA LYS A 189 8.22 -7.54 -6.65
C LYS A 189 8.00 -7.51 -5.13
N PHE A 190 7.34 -6.47 -4.65
CA PHE A 190 6.80 -6.36 -3.30
C PHE A 190 5.30 -6.60 -3.33
N ARG A 191 4.75 -7.26 -2.32
CA ARG A 191 3.34 -7.66 -2.25
C ARG A 191 2.64 -6.98 -1.08
N SER A 192 1.31 -6.93 -1.16
CA SER A 192 0.44 -6.48 -0.07
C SER A 192 0.74 -5.06 0.43
N LEU A 193 1.21 -4.19 -0.46
CA LEU A 193 1.56 -2.82 -0.09
C LEU A 193 0.38 -1.87 -0.31
N LYS A 194 0.31 -0.84 0.53
CA LYS A 194 -0.23 0.46 0.14
C LYS A 194 0.74 1.05 -0.89
N LEU A 195 0.26 1.32 -2.10
CA LEU A 195 1.08 1.96 -3.14
C LEU A 195 1.65 3.30 -2.67
N PRO A 196 2.87 3.71 -3.06
CA PRO A 196 3.47 4.98 -2.65
C PRO A 196 2.62 6.20 -3.03
N GLU A 197 2.93 7.36 -2.46
CA GLU A 197 2.36 8.65 -2.92
C GLU A 197 2.55 8.84 -4.42
N THR A 198 1.59 9.53 -5.07
CA THR A 198 1.50 9.60 -6.52
C THR A 198 1.80 10.98 -7.11
N ALA A 199 2.29 11.93 -6.31
CA ALA A 199 2.67 13.27 -6.77
C ALA A 199 3.60 13.24 -7.99
N TYR A 200 4.59 12.34 -7.98
CA TYR A 200 5.51 12.09 -9.09
C TYR A 200 5.20 10.75 -9.76
N SER A 201 4.01 10.63 -10.34
CA SER A 201 3.58 9.44 -11.06
C SER A 201 3.04 9.73 -12.45
N TRP A 202 2.92 8.68 -13.26
CA TRP A 202 2.24 8.69 -14.56
C TRP A 202 1.37 7.45 -14.69
N VAL A 203 0.14 7.63 -15.18
CA VAL A 203 -0.87 6.57 -15.32
C VAL A 203 -1.28 6.41 -16.78
N ASN A 204 -1.51 5.16 -17.20
CA ASN A 204 -2.11 4.83 -18.48
C ASN A 204 -2.89 3.51 -18.37
N GLU A 205 -4.21 3.58 -18.53
CA GLU A 205 -5.12 2.45 -18.35
C GLU A 205 -5.10 1.46 -19.52
N SER A 206 -4.62 1.88 -20.69
CA SER A 206 -4.58 1.04 -21.89
C SER A 206 -3.42 0.05 -21.89
N LEU A 207 -2.36 0.29 -21.13
CA LEU A 207 -1.21 -0.59 -21.06
C LEU A 207 -1.46 -1.78 -20.14
N ASN A 208 -0.91 -2.95 -20.49
CA ASN A 208 -0.83 -4.07 -19.56
C ASN A 208 0.46 -4.04 -18.73
N LEU A 209 0.55 -4.92 -17.71
CA LEU A 209 1.70 -4.96 -16.80
C LEU A 209 3.05 -5.24 -17.50
N LYS A 210 3.06 -6.02 -18.59
CA LYS A 210 4.29 -6.34 -19.34
C LYS A 210 4.78 -5.13 -20.13
N GLU A 211 3.87 -4.39 -20.74
CA GLU A 211 4.17 -3.12 -21.41
C GLU A 211 4.59 -2.06 -20.40
N CYS A 212 3.94 -1.99 -19.24
CA CYS A 212 4.31 -1.11 -18.14
C CYS A 212 5.75 -1.37 -17.68
N LYS A 213 6.13 -2.64 -17.52
CA LYS A 213 7.51 -3.05 -17.23
C LYS A 213 8.48 -2.55 -18.30
N ALA A 214 8.17 -2.77 -19.58
CA ALA A 214 9.03 -2.36 -20.69
C ALA A 214 9.20 -0.84 -20.77
N LYS A 215 8.12 -0.09 -20.51
CA LYS A 215 8.12 1.38 -20.51
C LYS A 215 8.87 1.96 -19.31
N CYS A 216 8.71 1.38 -18.12
CA CYS A 216 9.50 1.77 -16.95
C CYS A 216 10.98 1.43 -17.15
N TRP A 217 11.28 0.29 -17.77
CA TRP A 217 12.65 -0.12 -18.06
C TRP A 217 13.38 0.86 -18.99
N SER A 218 12.71 1.30 -20.07
CA SER A 218 13.29 2.26 -21.03
C SER A 218 13.38 3.68 -20.49
N ASN A 219 12.70 4.01 -19.40
CA ASN A 219 12.76 5.32 -18.75
C ASN A 219 13.71 5.28 -17.54
N CYS A 220 14.85 5.97 -17.64
CA CYS A 220 15.85 5.98 -16.57
C CYS A 220 15.41 6.62 -15.26
N SER A 221 14.42 7.51 -15.31
CA SER A 221 13.85 8.14 -14.12
C SER A 221 12.81 7.26 -13.41
N CYS A 222 12.33 6.19 -14.07
CA CYS A 222 11.35 5.30 -13.46
C CYS A 222 11.97 4.48 -12.33
N THR A 223 11.38 4.60 -11.13
CA THR A 223 11.84 3.90 -9.93
C THR A 223 10.96 2.72 -9.54
N ALA A 224 9.68 2.73 -9.92
CA ALA A 224 8.77 1.61 -9.73
C ALA A 224 7.59 1.64 -10.69
N TYR A 225 6.90 0.51 -10.84
CA TYR A 225 5.63 0.42 -11.55
C TYR A 225 4.65 -0.57 -10.91
N ALA A 226 3.37 -0.47 -11.23
CA ALA A 226 2.31 -1.40 -10.86
C ALA A 226 1.14 -1.35 -11.86
N ASN A 227 0.19 -2.28 -11.74
CA ASN A 227 -1.12 -2.11 -12.38
C ASN A 227 -1.84 -0.90 -11.75
N SER A 228 -2.61 -0.12 -12.52
CA SER A 228 -3.49 0.91 -11.94
C SER A 228 -4.82 0.32 -11.47
N ASP A 229 -5.28 -0.78 -12.09
CA ASP A 229 -6.49 -1.50 -11.72
C ASP A 229 -6.16 -2.95 -11.35
N ILE A 230 -6.67 -3.45 -10.22
CA ILE A 230 -6.41 -4.83 -9.77
C ILE A 230 -7.53 -5.82 -10.10
N ARG A 231 -8.63 -5.38 -10.74
CA ARG A 231 -9.74 -6.24 -11.14
C ARG A 231 -9.30 -7.21 -12.24
N GLY A 232 -9.94 -8.38 -12.30
CA GLY A 232 -9.77 -9.33 -13.41
C GLY A 232 -8.34 -9.86 -13.65
N GLY A 233 -7.48 -9.86 -12.62
CA GLY A 233 -6.06 -10.23 -12.76
C GLY A 233 -5.11 -9.05 -12.97
N GLY A 234 -5.67 -7.84 -13.10
CA GLY A 234 -4.98 -6.57 -13.11
C GLY A 234 -4.70 -6.03 -14.51
N SER A 235 -4.90 -4.72 -14.66
CA SER A 235 -4.73 -3.97 -15.90
C SER A 235 -4.25 -2.55 -15.65
N GLY A 236 -3.94 -1.84 -16.72
CA GLY A 236 -3.39 -0.49 -16.66
C GLY A 236 -1.96 -0.46 -16.15
N CYS A 237 -1.40 0.75 -16.13
CA CYS A 237 -0.04 1.01 -15.76
C CYS A 237 0.03 2.28 -14.92
N VAL A 238 0.74 2.20 -13.80
CA VAL A 238 1.22 3.36 -13.07
C VAL A 238 2.73 3.23 -12.90
N MET A 239 3.45 4.31 -13.17
CA MET A 239 4.89 4.44 -12.94
C MET A 239 5.17 5.55 -11.95
N TRP A 240 6.19 5.36 -11.11
CA TRP A 240 6.70 6.37 -10.18
C TRP A 240 8.07 6.88 -10.63
N PHE A 241 8.31 8.16 -10.34
CA PHE A 241 9.58 8.84 -10.59
C PHE A 241 10.12 9.42 -9.28
N GLY A 242 11.38 9.16 -8.97
CA GLY A 242 11.99 9.57 -7.70
C GLY A 242 11.66 8.64 -6.53
N ASP A 243 11.68 9.20 -5.33
CA ASP A 243 11.60 8.43 -4.09
C ASP A 243 10.20 7.92 -3.79
N LEU A 244 10.12 6.66 -3.35
CA LEU A 244 8.86 6.01 -3.00
C LEU A 244 8.57 6.28 -1.52
N ILE A 245 7.52 7.04 -1.24
CA ILE A 245 7.20 7.53 0.11
C ILE A 245 5.82 7.00 0.55
N ASP A 246 5.64 6.90 1.87
CA ASP A 246 4.36 6.57 2.51
C ASP A 246 3.84 5.16 2.14
N ILE A 247 4.76 4.19 2.18
CA ILE A 247 4.48 2.78 1.99
C ILE A 247 4.17 2.13 3.34
N ARG A 248 3.15 1.26 3.35
CA ARG A 248 2.91 0.32 4.44
C ARG A 248 2.55 -1.05 3.88
N GLU A 249 2.80 -2.07 4.69
CA GLU A 249 2.40 -3.43 4.42
C GLU A 249 1.09 -3.76 5.11
N PHE A 250 0.25 -4.54 4.44
CA PHE A 250 -0.94 -5.13 5.01
C PHE A 250 -0.77 -6.65 5.14
N GLN A 251 -1.24 -7.21 6.26
CA GLN A 251 -1.26 -8.67 6.45
C GLN A 251 -2.13 -9.37 5.40
N ALA A 252 -3.22 -8.73 4.97
CA ALA A 252 -4.10 -9.20 3.91
C ALA A 252 -4.61 -8.04 3.07
N GLY A 253 -4.68 -8.25 1.75
CA GLY A 253 -5.05 -7.20 0.79
C GLY A 253 -3.82 -6.47 0.27
N GLY A 254 -3.93 -5.14 0.08
CA GLY A 254 -2.90 -4.33 -0.56
C GLY A 254 -2.73 -4.65 -2.05
N GLN A 255 -1.59 -4.24 -2.61
CA GLN A 255 -1.29 -4.35 -4.01
C GLN A 255 0.20 -4.64 -4.25
N ASP A 256 0.49 -5.26 -5.38
CA ASP A 256 1.87 -5.51 -5.83
C ASP A 256 2.52 -4.23 -6.37
N LEU A 257 3.79 -4.03 -6.02
CA LEU A 257 4.65 -2.95 -6.51
C LEU A 257 5.97 -3.53 -7.02
N TYR A 258 6.38 -3.13 -8.22
CA TYR A 258 7.62 -3.58 -8.85
C TYR A 258 8.65 -2.46 -8.79
N VAL A 259 9.62 -2.56 -7.90
CA VAL A 259 10.64 -1.52 -7.69
C VAL A 259 11.88 -1.86 -8.52
N ARG A 260 12.41 -0.88 -9.25
CA ARG A 260 13.65 -1.02 -10.02
C ARG A 260 14.83 -1.15 -9.06
N MET A 261 15.69 -2.13 -9.25
CA MET A 261 16.81 -2.52 -8.39
C MET A 261 18.03 -2.89 -9.23
N HIS A 262 19.20 -2.95 -8.61
CA HIS A 262 20.39 -3.53 -9.24
C HIS A 262 20.18 -5.04 -9.49
N ALA A 263 20.64 -5.57 -10.61
CA ALA A 263 20.37 -6.95 -11.04
C ALA A 263 20.80 -8.01 -10.01
N SER A 264 21.90 -7.77 -9.28
CA SER A 264 22.37 -8.69 -8.23
C SER A 264 21.42 -8.85 -7.04
N GLU A 265 20.49 -7.90 -6.84
CA GLU A 265 19.53 -7.92 -5.72
C GLU A 265 18.29 -8.79 -6.03
N LEU A 266 18.10 -9.21 -7.29
CA LEU A 266 16.88 -9.92 -7.74
C LEU A 266 16.86 -11.43 -7.40
N GLY A 267 17.98 -11.99 -6.90
CA GLY A 267 18.18 -13.43 -6.74
C GLY A 267 18.46 -13.93 -5.31
N SER A 268 18.35 -13.07 -4.30
CA SER A 268 18.65 -13.39 -2.89
C SER A 268 17.79 -14.55 -2.34
N LYS A 269 16.48 -14.53 -2.62
CA LYS A 269 15.52 -15.53 -2.11
C LYS A 269 15.67 -16.91 -2.76
N MET A 270 15.87 -16.97 -4.07
CA MET A 270 15.97 -18.25 -4.79
C MET A 270 17.22 -19.03 -4.37
N LYS A 271 18.36 -18.35 -4.18
CA LYS A 271 19.58 -19.00 -3.68
C LYS A 271 19.37 -19.57 -2.28
N ARG A 272 18.77 -18.83 -1.35
CA ARG A 272 18.56 -19.29 0.04
C ARG A 272 17.61 -20.50 0.13
N THR A 273 16.51 -20.50 -0.62
CA THR A 273 15.58 -21.65 -0.63
C THR A 273 16.20 -22.89 -1.28
N VAL A 274 16.96 -22.74 -2.36
CA VAL A 274 17.68 -23.86 -2.99
C VAL A 274 18.76 -24.40 -2.05
N TRP A 275 19.52 -23.53 -1.39
CA TRP A 275 20.52 -23.94 -0.39
C TRP A 275 19.89 -24.70 0.79
N ILE A 276 18.73 -24.25 1.30
CA ILE A 276 18.01 -24.95 2.37
C ILE A 276 17.49 -26.31 1.87
N ALA A 277 16.92 -26.38 0.66
CA ALA A 277 16.44 -27.63 0.09
C ALA A 277 17.58 -28.65 -0.11
N VAL A 278 18.75 -28.20 -0.57
CA VAL A 278 19.94 -29.05 -0.72
C VAL A 278 20.45 -29.55 0.64
N LEU A 279 20.48 -28.68 1.67
CA LEU A 279 20.85 -29.06 3.04
C LEU A 279 19.91 -30.12 3.62
N VAL A 280 18.59 -29.94 3.46
CA VAL A 280 17.59 -30.91 3.92
C VAL A 280 17.77 -32.25 3.21
N LEU A 281 17.98 -32.23 1.89
CA LEU A 281 18.20 -33.46 1.11
C LEU A 281 19.46 -34.21 1.60
N LEU A 282 20.57 -33.50 1.80
CA LEU A 282 21.82 -34.10 2.31
C LEU A 282 21.64 -34.74 3.69
N VAL A 283 20.96 -34.06 4.62
CA VAL A 283 20.68 -34.60 5.95
C VAL A 283 19.81 -35.85 5.87
N THR A 284 18.76 -35.84 5.03
CA THR A 284 17.90 -37.03 4.87
C THR A 284 18.65 -38.23 4.32
N VAL A 285 19.54 -38.05 3.34
CA VAL A 285 20.35 -39.14 2.77
C VAL A 285 21.28 -39.74 3.83
N VAL A 286 21.95 -38.90 4.62
CA VAL A 286 22.85 -39.37 5.69
C VAL A 286 22.08 -40.17 6.74
N VAL A 287 20.91 -39.67 7.18
CA VAL A 287 20.07 -40.34 8.16
C VAL A 287 19.59 -41.70 7.64
N CYS A 288 19.07 -41.77 6.41
CA CYS A 288 18.67 -43.02 5.79
C CYS A 288 19.84 -44.01 5.67
N GLY A 289 21.03 -43.54 5.30
CA GLY A 289 22.25 -44.35 5.25
C GLY A 289 22.61 -44.97 6.60
N VAL A 290 22.57 -44.19 7.68
CA VAL A 290 22.84 -44.67 9.05
C VAL A 290 21.81 -45.72 9.48
N PHE A 291 20.52 -45.51 9.17
CA PHE A 291 19.48 -46.50 9.49
C PHE A 291 19.66 -47.81 8.73
N LEU A 292 20.03 -47.75 7.45
CA LEU A 292 20.31 -48.95 6.64
C LEU A 292 21.53 -49.71 7.15
N VAL A 293 22.61 -49.02 7.51
CA VAL A 293 23.81 -49.63 8.11
C VAL A 293 23.49 -50.24 9.48
N ALA A 294 22.75 -49.54 10.33
CA ALA A 294 22.34 -50.06 11.64
C ALA A 294 21.44 -51.31 11.49
N HIS A 295 20.52 -51.31 10.52
CA HIS A 295 19.67 -52.45 10.21
C HIS A 295 20.49 -53.64 9.68
N TYR A 296 21.47 -53.39 8.81
CA TYR A 296 22.38 -54.42 8.30
C TYR A 296 23.22 -55.05 9.42
N ILE A 297 23.81 -54.23 10.31
CA ILE A 297 24.58 -54.73 11.46
C ILE A 297 23.69 -55.52 12.42
N ARG A 298 22.45 -55.09 12.65
CA ARG A 298 21.47 -55.86 13.46
C ARG A 298 21.17 -57.23 12.84
N ARG A 299 20.90 -57.29 11.53
CA ARG A 299 20.64 -58.57 10.83
C ARG A 299 21.84 -59.52 10.85
N ARG A 300 23.06 -58.99 10.81
CA ARG A 300 24.28 -59.81 10.91
C ARG A 300 24.56 -60.38 12.30
N LYS A 301 23.97 -59.81 13.36
CA LYS A 301 24.12 -60.31 14.74
C LYS A 301 23.03 -61.32 15.15
N THR A 302 21.99 -61.49 14.33
CA THR A 302 20.88 -62.44 14.56
C THR A 302 20.93 -63.68 13.65
N LEU A 303 22.00 -63.83 12.88
CA LEU A 303 22.41 -65.06 12.16
C LEU A 303 23.64 -65.63 12.84
#